data_AF-A0A8T6WJJ0-F1
#
_entry.id   AF-A0A8T6WJJ0-F1
#
_cell.length_a   1.000
_cell.length_b   1.000
_cell.length_c   1.000
_cell.angle_alpha   90.00
_cell.angle_beta   90.00
_cell.angle_gamma   90.00
#
_symmetry.space_group_name_H-M   'P 1'
#
loop_
_entity.id
_entity.type
_entity.pdbx_description
1 polymer ?
#
loop_
_entity_poly.entity_id
_entity_poly.type
_entity_poly.pdbx_seq_one_letter_code
_entity_poly.pdbx_strand_id
1 'polypeptide(L)' 'MEDKSVEFQEKDLGNSEVMADLIMRDVYIMSSPALEVKGEVYTEEEIFDTNGIAEDRLYKILDGEINGKE' A
#
# COMPACT_ATOMS: atom_id res chain seq x y z
N MET A 1 14.87 13.24 -1.82
CA MET A 1 13.46 12.81 -1.78
C MET A 1 12.53 13.79 -2.51
N GLU A 2 13.07 14.76 -3.26
CA GLU A 2 12.30 15.60 -4.18
C GLU A 2 12.37 14.97 -5.58
N ASP A 3 11.22 14.88 -6.26
CA ASP A 3 11.05 14.55 -7.68
C ASP A 3 11.14 13.08 -8.14
N LYS A 4 10.48 12.15 -7.44
CA LYS A 4 9.70 11.15 -8.21
C LYS A 4 8.30 11.76 -8.35
N SER A 5 7.92 12.19 -9.56
CA SER A 5 6.56 12.68 -9.87
C SER A 5 5.55 11.54 -9.79
N VAL A 6 5.33 11.03 -8.57
CA VAL A 6 4.37 9.98 -8.27
C VAL A 6 3.15 10.68 -7.72
N GLU A 7 2.00 10.46 -8.36
CA GLU A 7 0.73 10.90 -7.82
C GLU A 7 0.48 10.15 -6.50
N PHE A 8 0.43 10.89 -5.40
CA PHE A 8 0.08 10.37 -4.09
C PHE A 8 -1.36 10.77 -3.76
N GLN A 9 -2.17 9.78 -3.40
CA GLN A 9 -3.54 9.99 -2.92
C GLN A 9 -3.73 9.27 -1.59
N GLU A 10 -4.12 10.02 -0.56
CA GLU A 10 -4.54 9.45 0.72
C GLU A 10 -6.04 9.15 0.71
N LYS A 11 -6.43 7.99 1.25
CA LYS A 11 -7.82 7.58 1.41
C LYS A 11 -8.05 7.15 2.86
N ASP A 12 -9.17 7.59 3.44
CA ASP A 12 -9.57 7.23 4.80
C ASP A 12 -10.34 5.90 4.81
N LEU A 13 -9.83 4.90 5.55
CA LEU A 13 -10.52 3.62 5.75
C LEU A 13 -11.78 3.75 6.61
N GLY A 14 -11.95 4.85 7.36
CA GLY A 14 -13.20 5.19 8.05
C GLY A 14 -14.33 5.58 7.10
N ASN A 15 -14.01 5.92 5.84
CA ASN A 15 -15.01 6.18 4.82
C ASN A 15 -15.57 4.87 4.25
N SER A 16 -16.88 4.67 4.40
CA SER A 16 -17.57 3.47 3.92
C SER A 16 -17.47 3.26 2.41
N GLU A 17 -17.38 4.34 1.61
CA GLU A 17 -17.22 4.22 0.15
C GLU A 17 -15.84 3.66 -0.22
N VAL A 18 -14.79 4.08 0.51
CA VAL A 18 -13.43 3.56 0.34
C VAL A 18 -13.37 2.08 0.72
N MET A 19 -13.95 1.70 1.86
CA MET A 19 -14.01 0.30 2.28
C MET A 19 -14.83 -0.55 1.32
N ALA A 20 -15.95 -0.03 0.81
CA ALA A 20 -16.77 -0.74 -0.17
C ALA A 20 -15.98 -1.01 -1.48
N ASP A 21 -15.24 -0.02 -1.98
CA ASP A 21 -14.37 -0.18 -3.17
C ASP A 21 -13.32 -1.28 -2.98
N LEU A 22 -12.64 -1.29 -1.84
CA LEU A 22 -11.63 -2.30 -1.50
C LEU A 22 -12.25 -3.71 -1.42
N ILE A 23 -13.38 -3.85 -0.74
CA ILE A 23 -14.08 -5.14 -0.62
C ILE A 23 -14.53 -5.65 -1.99
N MET A 24 -15.04 -4.78 -2.88
CA MET A 24 -15.42 -5.17 -4.24
C MET A 24 -14.23 -5.68 -5.07
N ARG A 25 -13.01 -5.28 -4.71
CA ARG A 25 -11.75 -5.73 -5.32
C ARG A 25 -11.12 -6.94 -4.60
N ASP A 26 -11.85 -7.57 -3.67
CA ASP A 26 -11.37 -8.68 -2.82
C ASP A 26 -10.21 -8.29 -1.89
N VAL A 27 -10.10 -7.00 -1.56
CA VAL A 27 -9.08 -6.46 -0.66
C VAL A 27 -9.67 -6.23 0.73
N TYR A 28 -9.12 -6.94 1.72
CA TYR A 28 -9.53 -6.83 3.12
C TYR A 28 -8.40 -6.23 3.96
N ILE A 29 -8.53 -4.96 4.34
CA ILE A 29 -7.57 -4.26 5.19
C ILE A 29 -8.07 -4.31 6.63
N MET A 30 -7.27 -4.92 7.51
CA MET A 30 -7.60 -5.11 8.93
C MET A 30 -7.07 -3.98 9.81
N SER A 31 -5.97 -3.33 9.40
CA SER A 31 -5.37 -2.18 10.06
C SER A 31 -4.81 -1.21 9.02
N SER A 32 -4.83 0.08 9.37
CA SER A 32 -4.00 1.08 8.69
C SER A 32 -2.63 1.13 9.37
N PRO A 33 -1.57 1.52 8.64
CA PRO A 33 -1.54 1.94 7.23
C PRO A 33 -1.57 0.78 6.21
N ALA A 34 -2.03 1.08 5.00
CA ALA A 34 -1.90 0.23 3.81
C ALA A 34 -1.50 1.08 2.61
N LEU A 35 -0.76 0.50 1.66
CA LEU A 35 -0.24 1.19 0.49
C LEU A 35 -0.71 0.50 -0.78
N GLU A 36 -1.31 1.25 -1.69
CA GLU A 36 -1.66 0.75 -3.02
C GLU A 36 -0.66 1.29 -4.05
N VAL A 37 0.01 0.39 -4.79
CA VAL A 37 0.91 0.76 -5.90
C VAL A 37 0.55 -0.07 -7.12
N LYS A 38 0.24 0.61 -8.24
CA LYS A 38 -0.11 -0.03 -9.52
C LYS A 38 -1.26 -1.06 -9.40
N GLY A 39 -2.20 -0.83 -8.47
CA GLY A 39 -3.35 -1.70 -8.23
C GLY A 39 -3.13 -2.81 -7.18
N GLU A 40 -1.87 -3.03 -6.77
CA GLU A 40 -1.50 -3.99 -5.73
C GLU A 40 -1.53 -3.33 -4.36
N VAL A 41 -2.13 -4.01 -3.37
CA VAL A 41 -2.28 -3.50 -2.00
C VAL A 41 -1.32 -4.23 -1.08
N TYR A 42 -0.49 -3.45 -0.39
CA TYR A 42 0.46 -3.89 0.61
C TYR A 42 -0.05 -3.48 1.99
N THR A 43 -0.13 -4.44 2.91
CA THR A 43 -0.59 -4.18 4.29
C THR A 43 0.52 -3.61 5.16
N GLU A 44 0.16 -3.15 6.37
CA GLU A 44 1.11 -2.71 7.39
C GLU A 44 2.26 -3.71 7.59
N GLU A 45 1.95 -5.01 7.73
CA GLU A 45 2.93 -6.07 7.93
C GLU A 45 3.90 -6.26 6.74
N GLU A 46 3.53 -5.74 5.56
CA GLU A 46 4.34 -5.83 4.35
C GLU A 46 5.19 -4.60 4.11
N ILE A 47 4.76 -3.46 4.64
CA ILE A 47 5.45 -2.18 4.51
C ILE A 47 6.44 -1.98 5.67
N PHE A 48 6.08 -2.47 6.86
CA PHE A 48 6.83 -2.28 8.09
C PHE A 48 7.45 -3.59 8.59
N ASP A 49 8.61 -3.50 9.22
CA ASP A 49 9.26 -4.58 9.95
C ASP A 49 9.48 -4.19 11.43
N THR A 50 10.14 -5.06 12.21
CA THR A 50 10.44 -4.80 13.64
C THR A 50 11.27 -3.53 13.91
N ASN A 51 11.94 -2.98 12.89
CA ASN A 51 12.77 -1.78 12.98
C ASN A 51 12.09 -0.53 12.37
N GLY A 52 10.83 -0.63 11.93
CA GLY A 52 10.07 0.48 11.35
C GLY A 52 9.82 0.27 9.85
N ILE A 53 10.05 1.31 9.03
CA ILE A 53 9.86 1.20 7.58
C ILE A 53 11.00 0.36 6.99
N ALA A 54 10.65 -0.71 6.30
CA ALA A 54 11.62 -1.47 5.51
C ALA A 54 11.96 -0.69 4.23
N GLU A 55 12.81 0.35 4.33
CA GLU A 55 13.08 1.30 3.24
C GLU A 55 13.44 0.62 1.91
N ASP A 56 14.35 -0.34 1.92
CA ASP A 56 14.75 -1.10 0.73
C ASP A 56 13.55 -1.82 0.07
N ARG A 57 12.63 -2.35 0.88
CA ARG A 57 11.41 -3.01 0.39
C ARG A 57 10.42 -1.98 -0.14
N LEU A 58 10.23 -0.87 0.57
CA LEU A 58 9.37 0.22 0.14
C LEU A 58 9.82 0.78 -1.22
N TYR A 59 11.13 0.99 -1.43
CA TYR A 59 11.63 1.44 -2.73
C TYR A 59 11.33 0.44 -3.85
N LYS A 60 11.52 -0.86 -3.60
CA LYS A 60 11.16 -1.91 -4.56
C LYS A 60 9.66 -1.96 -4.87
N ILE A 61 8.82 -1.74 -3.85
CA ILE A 61 7.36 -1.62 -4.03
C ILE A 61 7.04 -0.44 -4.94
N LEU A 62 7.60 0.74 -4.65
CA LEU A 62 7.36 1.96 -5.42
C LEU A 62 7.85 1.86 -6.87
N ASP A 63 8.95 1.17 -7.11
CA ASP A 63 9.47 0.91 -8.45
C ASP A 63 8.70 -0.22 -9.18
N GLY A 64 7.87 -0.97 -8.45
CA GLY A 64 7.10 -2.10 -8.97
C GLY A 64 7.96 -3.32 -9.30
N GLU A 65 9.08 -3.47 -8.60
CA GLU A 65 9.98 -4.62 -8.72
C GLU A 65 9.50 -5.83 -7.90
N ILE A 66 8.49 -5.64 -7.03
CA ILE A 66 7.84 -6.73 -6.29
C ILE A 66 6.56 -7.13 -7.04
N ASN A 67 6.69 -8.05 -7.99
CA ASN A 67 5.54 -8.67 -8.66
C ASN A 67 5.05 -9.89 -7.88
N GLY A 68 3.75 -9.91 -7.56
CA GLY A 68 2.98 -11.12 -7.29
C GLY A 68 3.38 -11.91 -6.03
N LYS A 69 2.50 -11.90 -5.03
CA LYS A 69 2.41 -13.04 -4.11
C LYS A 69 1.97 -14.25 -4.93
N GLU A 70 2.83 -15.25 -5.07
CA GLU A 70 2.41 -16.61 -5.47
C GLU A 70 1.51 -17.24 -4.39
#